data_AF-A0A7Y3GL09-F1
#
_entry.id   AF-A0A7Y3GL09-F1
#
_cell.length_a   1.000
_cell.length_b   1.000
_cell.length_c   1.000
_cell.angle_alpha   90.00
_cell.angle_beta   90.00
_cell.angle_gamma   90.00
#
_symmetry.space_group_name_H-M   'P 1'
#
loop_
_entity.id
_entity.type
_entity.pdbx_description
1 polymer ?
#
loop_
_entity_poly.entity_id
_entity_poly.type
_entity_poly.pdbx_seq_one_letter_code
_entity_poly.pdbx_strand_id
1 'polypeptide(L)'
;MKAKIQVERIQTGMRIEKRMLKVLKALAEYLDMTLGDLIEGIVLHVFEGKVPFEEKTLTKIADIKKIYDLDLDSSHSHKFIE
;
A
#
# COMPACT_ATOMS: atom_id res chain seq x y z
N MET A 1 21.82 -12.85 -1.41
CA MET A 1 20.66 -12.55 -2.29
C MET A 1 19.50 -13.43 -1.86
N LYS A 2 18.31 -12.87 -1.61
CA LYS A 2 17.11 -13.70 -1.36
C LYS A 2 16.79 -14.51 -2.64
N ALA A 3 16.32 -15.74 -2.48
CA ALA A 3 15.88 -16.56 -3.61
C ALA A 3 14.73 -15.86 -4.34
N LYS A 4 14.80 -15.77 -5.67
CA LYS A 4 13.70 -15.25 -6.49
C LYS A 4 12.69 -16.38 -6.71
N ILE A 5 11.42 -16.09 -6.48
CA ILE A 5 10.30 -17.01 -6.76
C ILE A 5 9.69 -16.60 -8.10
N GLN A 6 9.53 -17.54 -9.02
CA GLN A 6 8.83 -17.29 -10.29
C GLN A 6 7.33 -17.20 -10.01
N VAL A 7 6.70 -16.14 -10.52
CA VAL A 7 5.26 -15.87 -10.34
C VAL A 7 4.63 -15.46 -11.66
N GLU A 8 3.34 -15.71 -11.80
CA GLU A 8 2.51 -15.19 -12.89
C GLU A 8 1.83 -13.89 -12.44
N ARG A 9 1.85 -12.85 -13.29
CA ARG A 9 1.26 -11.54 -12.98
C ARG A 9 0.08 -11.27 -13.91
N ILE A 10 -1.05 -10.85 -13.35
CA ILE A 10 -2.25 -10.46 -14.08
C ILE A 10 -2.51 -8.97 -13.86
N GLN A 11 -2.90 -8.24 -14.92
CA GLN A 11 -3.25 -6.83 -14.83
C GLN A 11 -4.65 -6.66 -14.25
N THR A 12 -4.81 -5.74 -13.29
CA THR A 12 -6.09 -5.51 -12.60
C THR A 12 -6.78 -4.25 -13.11
N GLY A 13 -8.08 -4.33 -13.43
CA GLY A 13 -8.93 -3.18 -13.78
C GLY A 13 -9.68 -2.55 -12.61
N MET A 14 -9.14 -2.64 -11.39
CA MET A 14 -9.86 -2.23 -10.19
C MET A 14 -9.99 -0.70 -10.04
N ARG A 15 -11.13 -0.27 -9.49
CA ARG A 15 -11.33 1.10 -9.01
C ARG A 15 -10.82 1.21 -7.58
N ILE A 16 -10.05 2.27 -7.30
CA ILE A 16 -9.45 2.56 -5.99
C ILE A 16 -9.70 4.04 -5.69
N GLU A 17 -9.91 4.38 -4.41
CA GLU A 17 -10.02 5.77 -3.99
C GLU A 17 -8.76 6.57 -4.40
N LYS A 18 -9.00 7.75 -4.97
CA LYS A 18 -7.98 8.53 -5.68
C LYS A 18 -6.80 8.93 -4.78
N ARG A 19 -7.06 9.39 -3.55
CA ARG A 19 -6.02 9.85 -2.61
C ARG A 19 -5.23 8.65 -2.06
N MET A 20 -5.89 7.54 -1.75
CA MET A 20 -5.28 6.28 -1.35
C MET A 20 -4.28 5.79 -2.41
N LEU A 21 -4.68 5.79 -3.68
CA LEU A 21 -3.78 5.38 -4.76
C LEU A 21 -2.55 6.30 -4.88
N LYS A 22 -2.72 7.61 -4.66
CA LYS A 22 -1.60 8.56 -4.64
C LYS A 22 -0.64 8.29 -3.49
N VAL A 23 -1.16 8.03 -2.29
CA VAL A 23 -0.34 7.67 -1.12
C VAL A 23 0.44 6.38 -1.37
N LEU A 24 -0.22 5.34 -1.91
CA LEU A 24 0.44 4.08 -2.24
C LEU A 24 1.56 4.25 -3.29
N LYS A 25 1.32 5.03 -4.35
CA LYS A 25 2.33 5.31 -5.37
C LYS A 25 3.52 6.08 -4.80
N ALA A 26 3.28 7.11 -3.99
CA ALA A 26 4.35 7.89 -3.37
C ALA A 26 5.15 7.05 -2.36
N LEU A 27 4.50 6.15 -1.63
CA LEU A 27 5.19 5.22 -0.73
C LEU A 27 6.04 4.20 -1.50
N ALA A 28 5.53 3.66 -2.61
CA ALA A 28 6.28 2.74 -3.45
C ALA A 28 7.56 3.39 -4.00
N GLU A 29 7.45 4.63 -4.47
CA GLU A 29 8.59 5.44 -4.92
C GLU A 29 9.59 5.68 -3.77
N TYR A 30 9.12 6.05 -2.58
CA TYR A 30 9.97 6.26 -1.42
C TYR A 30 10.77 5.00 -1.01
N LEU A 31 10.18 3.82 -1.21
CA LEU A 31 10.79 2.53 -0.87
C LEU A 31 11.55 1.88 -2.04
N ASP A 32 11.69 2.58 -3.17
CA ASP A 32 12.36 2.08 -4.39
C ASP A 32 11.81 0.73 -4.87
N MET A 33 10.49 0.62 -4.96
CA MET A 33 9.80 -0.59 -5.42
C MET A 33 8.57 -0.29 -6.28
N THR A 34 8.08 -1.30 -7.01
CA THR A 34 6.85 -1.13 -7.78
C THR A 34 5.62 -1.09 -6.88
N LEU A 35 4.53 -0.47 -7.35
CA LEU A 35 3.24 -0.50 -6.65
C LEU A 35 2.76 -1.94 -6.42
N GLY A 36 3.00 -2.84 -7.38
CA GLY A 36 2.66 -4.26 -7.25
C GLY A 36 3.43 -4.93 -6.13
N ASP A 37 4.75 -4.76 -6.08
CA ASP A 37 5.58 -5.34 -5.03
C ASP A 37 5.21 -4.80 -3.63
N LEU A 38 4.89 -3.50 -3.54
CA LEU A 38 4.40 -2.91 -2.29
C LEU A 38 3.09 -3.56 -1.83
N ILE A 39 2.10 -3.68 -2.72
CA ILE A 39 0.79 -4.27 -2.39
C ILE A 39 0.94 -5.73 -2.01
N GLU A 40 1.71 -6.52 -2.77
CA GLU A 40 1.98 -7.92 -2.48
C GLU A 40 2.67 -8.08 -1.12
N GLY A 41 3.66 -7.23 -0.83
CA GLY A 41 4.33 -7.19 0.47
C GLY A 41 3.37 -6.92 1.63
N ILE A 42 2.49 -5.93 1.51
CA ILE A 42 1.45 -5.63 2.52
C ILE A 42 0.55 -6.85 2.73
N VAL A 43 0.04 -7.44 1.65
CA VAL A 43 -0.87 -8.58 1.68
C VAL A 43 -0.24 -9.79 2.36
N LEU A 44 1.02 -10.12 2.04
CA LEU A 44 1.74 -11.23 2.67
C LEU A 44 1.83 -11.07 4.20
N HIS A 45 2.17 -9.87 4.69
CA HIS A 45 2.22 -9.62 6.14
C HIS A 45 0.82 -9.70 6.78
N VAL A 46 -0.20 -9.12 6.14
CA VAL A 46 -1.57 -9.14 6.64
C VAL A 46 -2.14 -10.56 6.70
N PHE A 47 -1.86 -11.41 5.70
CA PHE A 47 -2.24 -12.83 5.71
C PHE A 47 -1.61 -13.61 6.88
N GLU A 48 -0.40 -13.21 7.31
CA GLU A 48 0.25 -13.75 8.51
C GLU A 48 -0.21 -13.07 9.82
N GLY A 49 -1.12 -12.09 9.77
CA GLY A 49 -1.55 -11.31 10.92
C GLY A 49 -0.48 -10.35 11.47
N LYS A 50 0.54 -10.03 10.67
CA LYS A 50 1.66 -9.15 11.05
C LYS A 50 1.45 -7.72 10.57
N VAL A 51 2.11 -6.78 11.26
CA VAL A 51 2.15 -5.38 10.86
C VAL A 51 3.12 -5.23 9.65
N PRO A 52 2.68 -4.66 8.52
CA PRO A 52 3.49 -4.62 7.29
C PRO A 52 4.61 -3.57 7.30
N PHE A 53 4.58 -2.62 8.24
CA PHE A 53 5.48 -1.47 8.26
C PHE A 53 6.08 -1.24 9.65
N GLU A 54 7.36 -0.91 9.66
CA GLU A 54 8.05 -0.39 10.85
C GLU A 54 7.67 1.07 11.15
N GLU A 55 7.97 1.54 12.37
CA GLU A 55 7.62 2.89 12.84
C GLU A 55 8.11 4.01 11.92
N LYS A 56 9.32 3.87 11.37
CA LYS A 56 9.89 4.84 10.42
C LYS A 56 9.02 4.96 9.15
N THR A 57 8.59 3.81 8.61
CA THR A 57 7.73 3.78 7.43
C THR A 57 6.32 4.29 7.75
N LEU A 58 5.78 3.96 8.92
CA LEU A 58 4.50 4.52 9.39
C LEU A 58 4.54 6.05 9.52
N THR A 59 5.66 6.60 10.01
CA THR A 59 5.88 8.05 10.07
C THR A 59 5.88 8.66 8.66
N LYS A 60 6.58 8.02 7.71
CA LYS A 60 6.58 8.47 6.32
C LYS A 60 5.19 8.40 5.68
N ILE A 61 4.42 7.34 5.95
CA ILE A 61 3.04 7.22 5.49
C ILE A 61 2.20 8.39 6.02
N ALA A 62 2.34 8.75 7.30
CA ALA A 62 1.62 9.88 7.88
C ALA A 62 1.97 11.22 7.19
N ASP A 63 3.24 11.46 6.84
CA ASP A 63 3.65 12.65 6.08
C ASP A 63 3.05 12.66 4.67
N ILE A 64 3.08 11.53 3.96
CA ILE A 64 2.53 11.40 2.61
C ILE A 64 1.01 11.59 2.63
N LYS A 65 0.31 11.06 3.66
CA LYS A 65 -1.14 11.28 3.83
C LYS A 65 -1.48 12.76 3.91
N LYS A 66 -0.68 13.58 4.61
CA LYS A 66 -0.87 15.03 4.70
C LYS A 66 -0.73 15.72 3.33
N ILE A 67 0.22 15.29 2.49
CA ILE A 67 0.43 15.87 1.15
C ILE A 67 -0.80 15.69 0.25
N TYR A 68 -1.53 14.58 0.43
CA TYR A 68 -2.70 14.25 -0.39
C TYR A 68 -4.03 14.44 0.34
N ASP A 69 -4.02 15.08 1.50
CA ASP A 69 -5.18 15.29 2.37
C ASP A 69 -5.95 13.98 2.63
N LEU A 70 -5.27 12.84 2.79
CA LEU A 70 -5.93 11.55 3.04
C LEU A 70 -6.26 11.42 4.53
N ASP A 71 -7.53 11.55 4.86
CA ASP A 71 -8.11 11.47 6.20
C ASP A 71 -8.78 10.12 6.53
N LEU A 72 -8.69 9.15 5.61
CA LEU A 72 -9.28 7.82 5.77
C LEU A 72 -8.44 6.93 6.71
N ASP A 73 -9.14 6.02 7.39
CA ASP A 73 -8.59 4.99 8.27
C ASP A 73 -9.36 3.66 8.15
N SER A 74 -9.00 2.67 8.95
CA SER A 74 -9.63 1.34 8.92
C SER A 74 -11.12 1.35 9.29
N SER A 75 -11.62 2.36 10.02
CA SER A 75 -13.04 2.47 10.38
C SER A 75 -13.93 2.77 9.16
N HIS A 76 -13.34 3.25 8.06
CA HIS A 76 -14.00 3.51 6.79
C HIS A 76 -14.06 2.27 5.87
N SER A 77 -13.42 1.15 6.25
CA SER A 77 -13.41 -0.06 5.43
C SER A 77 -14.83 -0.52 5.08
N HIS A 78 -15.04 -0.90 3.82
CA HIS A 78 -16.32 -1.35 3.26
C HIS A 78 -17.47 -0.33 3.28
N LYS A 79 -17.18 0.96 3.54
CA LYS A 79 -18.20 2.04 3.60
C LYS A 79 -18.14 3.02 2.42
N PHE A 80 -17.24 2.81 1.46
CA PHE A 80 -17.17 3.68 0.28
C PHE A 80 -18.33 3.40 -0.67
N ILE A 81 -18.92 4.47 -1.16
CA ILE A 81 -19.95 4.49 -2.20
C ILE A 81 -19.45 5.36 -3.36
N GLU A 82 -19.92 5.09 -4.57
CA GLU A 82 -19.48 5.74 -5.81
C GLU A 82 -20.62 6.50 -6.50
#